data_AF-A0A7S3TAN8-F1
#
_entry.id   AF-A0A7S3TAN8-F1
#
_cell.length_a   1.000
_cell.length_b   1.000
_cell.length_c   1.000
_cell.angle_alpha   90.00
_cell.angle_beta   90.00
_cell.angle_gamma   90.00
#
_symmetry.space_group_name_H-M   'P 1'
#
loop_
_entity.id
_entity.type
_entity.pdbx_description
1 polymer ?
#
loop_
_entity_poly.entity_id
_entity_poly.type
_entity_poly.pdbx_seq_one_letter_code
_entity_poly.pdbx_strand_id
1 'polypeptide(L)'
;MRGEDEGARKLRVYALLEARYHFYVAFHAPRRALEEPIRRRYYHVAPLPAAELAAWRRLLSWGAAQPTGHVCDPLEPMAEVLPSFTYERCLLPGASVRSLWKEYALFLEGKGAVEDARGVLARASGVFFRDCAPMLLYHAQFEEAHGGLDAARALCAATCALPPPAIDAYLAAANLERRAGNTDGMRAAFAAAVDALRGEPLAALVRHAAAVERKLCGDHARGVALIESAIAREPANELLWDAALECATSAVVPAAAGAGDSPAYQAAAALLERMIAADSPLPPPARRRAWLRYQRLVDDYAGSVDAMRALKRSRDEAGLELTLDSEVPESAVPKPLPKRKPNGMSVDVSMGGGAAQPSPSPQQAQAQYTPEQLAQYQQYYAQYYQQQGYGQGYYPQQ
;
A
#
# COMPACT_ATOMS: atom_id res chain seq x y z
N MET A 1 19.39 -15.37 80.37
CA MET A 1 18.79 -14.23 79.63
C MET A 1 19.22 -14.23 78.16
N ARG A 2 18.89 -15.26 77.36
CA ARG A 2 19.27 -15.32 75.92
C ARG A 2 18.22 -15.99 75.02
N GLY A 3 17.01 -16.26 75.53
CA GLY A 3 15.95 -16.98 74.80
C GLY A 3 14.64 -16.20 74.62
N GLU A 4 14.44 -15.08 75.31
CA GLU A 4 13.20 -14.30 75.25
C GLU A 4 13.12 -13.40 73.99
N ASP A 5 14.26 -13.04 73.40
CA ASP A 5 14.32 -12.21 72.18
C ASP A 5 14.12 -12.99 70.87
N GLU A 6 14.30 -14.31 70.86
CA GLU A 6 14.22 -15.09 69.62
C GLU A 6 12.76 -15.27 69.16
N GLY A 7 11.83 -15.49 70.10
CA GLY A 7 10.40 -15.57 69.80
C GLY A 7 9.84 -14.23 69.32
N ALA A 8 10.19 -13.13 69.98
CA ALA A 8 9.81 -11.78 69.57
C ALA A 8 10.39 -11.39 68.21
N ARG A 9 11.65 -11.78 67.94
CA ARG A 9 12.28 -11.59 66.62
C ARG A 9 11.59 -12.38 65.53
N LYS A 10 11.25 -13.66 65.78
CA LYS A 10 10.48 -14.49 64.83
C LYS A 10 9.13 -13.86 64.50
N LEU A 11 8.38 -13.41 65.51
CA LEU A 11 7.09 -12.75 65.29
C LEU A 11 7.20 -11.47 64.45
N ARG A 12 8.21 -10.63 64.69
CA ARG A 12 8.48 -9.44 63.86
C ARG A 12 8.83 -9.80 62.42
N VAL A 13 9.65 -10.84 62.22
CA VAL A 13 10.00 -11.33 60.87
C VAL A 13 8.78 -11.90 60.16
N TYR A 14 7.93 -12.68 60.85
CA TYR A 14 6.69 -13.20 60.27
C TYR A 14 5.74 -12.08 59.84
N ALA A 15 5.54 -11.06 60.68
CA ALA A 15 4.70 -9.91 60.33
C ALA A 15 5.24 -9.14 59.10
N LEU A 16 6.56 -8.99 58.98
CA LEU A 16 7.18 -8.39 57.79
C LEU A 16 7.02 -9.27 56.54
N LEU A 17 7.16 -10.59 56.67
CA LEU A 17 6.95 -11.52 55.55
C LEU A 17 5.49 -11.55 55.10
N GLU A 18 4.55 -11.50 56.03
CA GLU A 18 3.11 -11.45 55.74
C GLU A 18 2.71 -10.13 55.07
N ALA A 19 3.18 -8.99 55.59
CA ALA A 19 2.99 -7.69 54.95
C ALA A 19 3.58 -7.67 53.53
N ARG A 20 4.77 -8.24 53.35
CA ARG A 20 5.42 -8.38 52.05
C ARG A 20 4.63 -9.30 51.11
N TYR A 21 4.11 -10.42 51.60
CA TYR A 21 3.25 -11.32 50.83
C TYR A 21 1.96 -10.63 50.36
N HIS A 22 1.26 -9.93 51.24
CA HIS A 22 0.04 -9.19 50.87
C HIS A 22 0.33 -8.07 49.88
N PHE A 23 1.44 -7.34 50.06
CA PHE A 23 1.91 -6.38 49.07
C PHE A 23 2.13 -7.05 47.71
N TYR A 24 2.83 -8.18 47.66
CA TYR A 24 3.06 -8.91 46.41
C TYR A 24 1.79 -9.39 45.73
N VAL A 25 0.86 -9.96 46.49
CA VAL A 25 -0.42 -10.43 45.97
C VAL A 25 -1.20 -9.26 45.37
N ALA A 26 -1.28 -8.13 46.08
CA ALA A 26 -1.96 -6.93 45.62
C ALA A 26 -1.28 -6.32 44.38
N PHE A 27 0.05 -6.22 44.39
CA PHE A 27 0.86 -5.67 43.30
C PHE A 27 0.74 -6.49 42.00
N HIS A 28 0.71 -7.83 42.11
CA HIS A 28 0.62 -8.71 40.94
C HIS A 28 -0.81 -9.06 40.49
N ALA A 29 -1.84 -8.73 41.29
CA ALA A 29 -3.23 -9.06 40.95
C ALA A 29 -3.69 -8.48 39.60
N PRO A 30 -3.41 -7.22 39.23
CA PRO A 30 -3.82 -6.67 37.93
C PRO A 30 -3.17 -7.41 36.75
N ARG A 31 -1.87 -7.70 36.85
CA ARG A 31 -1.14 -8.48 35.84
C ARG A 31 -1.73 -9.89 35.71
N ARG A 32 -2.04 -10.54 36.83
CA ARG A 32 -2.61 -11.90 36.85
C ARG A 32 -3.96 -11.95 36.14
N ALA A 33 -4.83 -10.97 36.37
CA ALA A 33 -6.12 -10.88 35.70
C ALA A 33 -5.99 -10.73 34.17
N LEU A 34 -4.98 -9.99 33.70
CA LEU A 34 -4.67 -9.87 32.26
C LEU A 34 -4.06 -11.13 31.66
N GLU A 35 -3.31 -11.91 32.45
CA GLU A 35 -2.69 -13.18 32.04
C GLU A 35 -3.66 -14.38 32.06
N GLU A 36 -4.78 -14.31 32.78
CA GLU A 36 -5.78 -15.37 32.88
C GLU A 36 -6.30 -15.89 31.50
N PRO A 37 -6.66 -15.04 30.52
CA PRO A 37 -7.07 -15.50 29.20
C PRO A 37 -5.94 -16.10 28.35
N ILE A 38 -4.67 -15.94 28.76
CA ILE A 38 -3.50 -16.38 28.01
C ILE A 38 -3.17 -17.84 28.37
N ARG A 39 -3.61 -18.77 27.51
CA ARG A 39 -3.40 -20.20 27.73
C ARG A 39 -2.12 -20.71 27.08
N ARG A 40 -1.81 -20.27 25.86
CA ARG A 40 -0.65 -20.77 25.12
C ARG A 40 0.63 -20.06 25.57
N ARG A 41 1.54 -20.82 26.19
CA ARG A 41 2.84 -20.33 26.72
C ARG A 41 4.07 -20.83 25.97
N TYR A 42 3.86 -21.59 24.90
CA TYR A 42 4.91 -22.21 24.09
C TYR A 42 4.67 -21.96 22.60
N TYR A 43 5.72 -22.13 21.80
CA TYR A 43 5.64 -22.02 20.34
C TYR A 43 4.90 -23.22 19.74
N HIS A 44 4.03 -22.95 18.76
CA HIS A 44 3.33 -23.96 17.99
C HIS A 44 3.08 -23.44 16.57
N VAL A 45 3.02 -24.33 15.59
CA VAL A 45 2.92 -23.96 14.16
C VAL A 45 1.57 -23.32 13.84
N ALA A 46 0.50 -23.78 14.48
CA ALA A 46 -0.83 -23.16 14.34
C ALA A 46 -0.80 -21.66 14.70
N PRO A 47 -1.49 -20.80 13.94
CA PRO A 47 -1.52 -19.37 14.22
C PRO A 47 -2.11 -19.11 15.61
N LEU A 48 -1.63 -18.04 16.25
CA LEU A 48 -2.14 -17.64 17.57
C LEU A 48 -3.60 -17.19 17.43
N PRO A 49 -4.54 -17.71 18.25
CA PRO A 49 -5.94 -17.31 18.17
C PRO A 49 -6.10 -15.80 18.39
N ALA A 50 -7.00 -15.17 17.63
CA ALA A 50 -7.21 -13.72 17.70
C ALA A 50 -7.56 -13.22 19.12
N ALA A 51 -8.32 -14.00 19.89
CA ALA A 51 -8.66 -13.69 21.28
C ALA A 51 -7.43 -13.69 22.20
N GLU A 52 -6.50 -14.64 22.01
CA GLU A 52 -5.25 -14.69 22.77
C GLU A 52 -4.30 -13.57 22.34
N LEU A 53 -4.19 -13.28 21.05
CA LEU A 53 -3.40 -12.14 20.56
C LEU A 53 -3.91 -10.80 21.12
N ALA A 54 -5.23 -10.62 21.19
CA ALA A 54 -5.83 -9.45 21.83
C ALA A 54 -5.51 -9.39 23.33
N ALA A 55 -5.51 -10.54 24.03
CA ALA A 55 -5.09 -10.60 25.43
C ALA A 55 -3.63 -10.21 25.62
N TRP A 56 -2.73 -10.71 24.76
CA TRP A 56 -1.32 -10.31 24.76
C TRP A 56 -1.15 -8.81 24.53
N ARG A 57 -1.84 -8.23 23.55
CA ARG A 57 -1.78 -6.78 23.29
C ARG A 57 -2.26 -5.93 24.47
N ARG A 58 -3.31 -6.37 25.17
CA ARG A 58 -3.77 -5.72 26.42
C ARG A 58 -2.71 -5.79 27.52
N LEU A 59 -2.03 -6.93 27.64
CA LEU A 59 -0.95 -7.07 28.61
C LEU A 59 0.26 -6.20 28.26
N LEU A 60 0.60 -6.10 26.97
CA LEU A 60 1.68 -5.25 26.46
C LEU A 60 1.38 -3.76 26.67
N SER A 61 0.16 -3.31 26.35
CA SER A 61 -0.24 -1.92 26.55
C SER A 61 -0.28 -1.56 28.03
N TRP A 62 -0.80 -2.45 28.89
CA TRP A 62 -0.74 -2.29 30.33
C TRP A 62 0.72 -2.18 30.82
N GLY A 63 1.60 -3.07 30.36
CA GLY A 63 3.02 -3.06 30.74
C GLY A 63 3.73 -1.77 30.33
N ALA A 64 3.46 -1.27 29.12
CA ALA A 64 4.03 -0.02 28.61
C ALA A 64 3.60 1.22 29.41
N ALA A 65 2.42 1.20 30.04
CA ALA A 65 1.91 2.30 30.86
C ALA A 65 2.46 2.31 32.30
N GLN A 66 3.16 1.25 32.73
CA GLN A 66 3.72 1.16 34.08
C GLN A 66 4.99 2.02 34.20
N PRO A 67 5.22 2.67 35.36
CA PRO A 67 6.37 3.54 35.55
C PRO A 67 7.67 2.76 35.37
N THR A 68 8.56 3.31 34.53
CA THR A 68 9.93 2.81 34.31
C THR A 68 10.85 3.50 35.31
N GLY A 69 10.83 3.03 36.56
CA GLY A 69 11.69 3.55 37.62
C GLY A 69 12.90 2.65 37.84
N HIS A 70 14.07 3.25 37.98
CA HIS A 70 15.28 2.60 38.51
C HIS A 70 14.96 2.15 39.94
N VAL A 71 14.98 0.84 40.18
CA VAL A 71 14.74 0.28 41.52
C VAL A 71 16.05 0.33 42.27
N CYS A 72 16.12 1.18 43.29
CA CYS A 72 17.28 1.33 44.18
C CYS A 72 17.45 0.18 45.20
N ASP A 73 16.73 -0.93 45.05
CA ASP A 73 16.80 -2.07 45.95
C ASP A 73 16.96 -3.40 45.18
N PRO A 74 18.09 -4.11 45.29
CA PRO A 74 18.31 -5.44 44.70
C PRO A 74 17.28 -6.50 45.11
N LEU A 75 16.45 -6.22 46.12
CA LEU A 75 15.43 -7.11 46.65
C LEU A 75 13.99 -6.64 46.38
N GLU A 76 13.80 -5.48 45.74
CA GLU A 76 12.50 -5.06 45.25
C GLU A 76 12.15 -5.78 43.93
N PRO A 77 10.87 -6.13 43.72
CA PRO A 77 10.48 -6.90 42.55
C PRO A 77 10.50 -6.07 41.26
N MET A 78 11.63 -6.10 40.57
CA MET A 78 11.68 -6.15 39.11
C MET A 78 11.02 -4.97 38.37
N ALA A 79 11.12 -3.73 38.87
CA ALA A 79 10.51 -2.58 38.18
C ALA A 79 11.24 -2.14 36.89
N GLU A 80 12.37 -2.76 36.54
CA GLU A 80 12.98 -2.62 35.20
C GLU A 80 12.47 -3.64 34.16
N VAL A 81 11.67 -4.64 34.56
CA VAL A 81 11.38 -5.84 33.76
C VAL A 81 9.99 -5.82 33.09
N LEU A 82 9.19 -4.76 33.17
CA LEU A 82 7.76 -4.90 32.82
C LEU A 82 7.44 -5.06 31.32
N PRO A 83 7.96 -4.25 30.39
CA PRO A 83 7.49 -4.34 29.00
C PRO A 83 8.34 -5.27 28.12
N SER A 84 9.67 -5.15 28.14
CA SER A 84 10.57 -5.94 27.27
C SER A 84 10.47 -7.44 27.55
N PHE A 85 10.42 -7.84 28.82
CA PHE A 85 10.19 -9.25 29.20
C PHE A 85 8.81 -9.74 28.79
N THR A 86 7.79 -8.87 28.85
CA THR A 86 6.44 -9.21 28.40
C THR A 86 6.41 -9.38 26.87
N TYR A 87 7.16 -8.57 26.12
CA TYR A 87 7.38 -8.76 24.69
C TYR A 87 8.08 -10.09 24.40
N GLU A 88 9.20 -10.41 25.06
CA GLU A 88 9.90 -11.70 24.88
C GLU A 88 8.97 -12.89 25.20
N ARG A 89 8.18 -12.80 26.28
CA ARG A 89 7.16 -13.81 26.63
C ARG A 89 6.07 -13.92 25.55
N CYS A 90 5.68 -12.81 24.95
CA CYS A 90 4.66 -12.77 23.89
C CYS A 90 5.19 -13.34 22.58
N LEU A 91 6.47 -13.14 22.28
CA LEU A 91 7.12 -13.66 21.08
C LEU A 91 7.28 -15.19 21.11
N LEU A 92 7.32 -15.84 22.28
CA LEU A 92 7.35 -17.32 22.35
C LEU A 92 6.15 -17.97 21.64
N PRO A 93 4.88 -17.72 22.04
CA PRO A 93 3.72 -18.24 21.33
C PRO A 93 3.40 -17.46 20.04
N GLY A 94 3.80 -16.18 19.97
CA GLY A 94 3.49 -15.24 18.90
C GLY A 94 4.58 -15.06 17.83
N ALA A 95 5.58 -15.94 17.77
CA ALA A 95 6.74 -15.76 16.89
C ALA A 95 6.38 -15.65 15.40
N SER A 96 5.29 -16.28 14.96
CA SER A 96 4.78 -16.22 13.59
C SER A 96 4.00 -14.94 13.27
N VAL A 97 3.75 -14.07 14.25
CA VAL A 97 2.97 -12.84 14.09
C VAL A 97 3.91 -11.66 13.86
N ARG A 98 4.07 -11.25 12.59
CA ARG A 98 4.94 -10.15 12.16
C ARG A 98 4.74 -8.84 12.91
N SER A 99 3.48 -8.47 13.19
CA SER A 99 3.17 -7.20 13.85
C SER A 99 3.75 -7.11 15.25
N LEU A 100 3.84 -8.22 16.00
CA LEU A 100 4.42 -8.21 17.35
C LEU A 100 5.91 -7.87 17.33
N TRP A 101 6.65 -8.35 16.33
CA TRP A 101 8.07 -8.01 16.17
C TRP A 101 8.26 -6.52 15.84
N LYS A 102 7.39 -5.96 14.98
CA LYS A 102 7.41 -4.52 14.66
C LYS A 102 7.04 -3.66 15.87
N GLU A 103 5.96 -4.03 16.56
CA GLU A 103 5.52 -3.38 17.79
C GLU A 103 6.64 -3.38 18.85
N TYR A 104 7.37 -4.49 18.99
CA TYR A 104 8.49 -4.59 19.92
C TYR A 104 9.70 -3.73 19.51
N ALA A 105 10.08 -3.75 18.23
CA ALA A 105 11.18 -2.92 17.73
C ALA A 105 10.88 -1.43 17.92
N LEU A 106 9.67 -0.97 17.55
CA LEU A 106 9.23 0.42 17.76
C LEU A 106 9.22 0.81 19.24
N PHE A 107 8.81 -0.12 20.11
CA PHE A 107 8.82 0.12 21.55
C PHE A 107 10.23 0.34 22.10
N LEU A 108 11.21 -0.46 21.65
CA LEU A 108 12.61 -0.31 22.06
C LEU A 108 13.23 0.96 21.46
N GLU A 109 12.94 1.26 20.20
CA GLU A 109 13.35 2.49 19.52
C GLU A 109 12.82 3.73 20.26
N GLY A 110 11.55 3.75 20.64
CA GLY A 110 10.94 4.84 21.42
C GLY A 110 11.54 5.03 22.82
N LYS A 111 12.24 4.02 23.36
CA LYS A 111 13.02 4.10 24.60
C LYS A 111 14.48 4.49 24.39
N GLY A 112 14.92 4.66 23.15
CA GLY A 112 16.33 4.89 22.80
C GLY A 112 17.20 3.62 22.83
N ALA A 113 16.61 2.43 23.01
CA ALA A 113 17.33 1.15 23.03
C ALA A 113 17.51 0.60 21.60
N VAL A 114 18.22 1.35 20.76
CA VAL A 114 18.37 1.07 19.32
C VAL A 114 19.04 -0.29 19.06
N GLU A 115 20.09 -0.63 19.79
CA GLU A 115 20.80 -1.90 19.58
C GLU A 115 19.97 -3.13 19.98
N ASP A 116 19.11 -2.99 21.00
CA ASP A 116 18.15 -4.03 21.35
C ASP A 116 17.09 -4.18 20.24
N ALA A 117 16.60 -3.06 19.68
CA ALA A 117 15.66 -3.07 18.56
C ALA A 117 16.27 -3.74 17.32
N ARG A 118 17.55 -3.45 17.03
CA ARG A 118 18.35 -4.11 15.99
C ARG A 118 18.42 -5.61 16.22
N GLY A 119 18.72 -6.06 17.45
CA GLY A 119 18.74 -7.47 17.82
C GLY A 119 17.39 -8.17 17.63
N VAL A 120 16.28 -7.49 17.95
CA VAL A 120 14.91 -7.99 17.71
C VAL A 120 14.65 -8.16 16.22
N LEU A 121 14.98 -7.17 15.39
CA LEU A 121 14.76 -7.23 13.95
C LEU A 121 15.68 -8.23 13.25
N ALA A 122 16.91 -8.40 13.71
CA ALA A 122 17.82 -9.44 13.26
C ALA A 122 17.25 -10.84 13.52
N ARG A 123 16.65 -11.10 14.70
CA ARG A 123 15.93 -12.36 14.97
C ARG A 123 14.70 -12.51 14.09
N ALA A 124 13.89 -11.45 13.96
CA ALA A 124 12.68 -11.48 13.15
C ALA A 124 12.98 -11.83 11.69
N SER A 125 13.91 -11.10 11.07
CA SER A 125 14.28 -11.25 9.66
C SER A 125 15.18 -12.45 9.40
N GLY A 126 16.09 -12.82 10.31
CA GLY A 126 17.03 -13.93 10.10
C GLY A 126 16.45 -15.33 10.39
N VAL A 127 15.52 -15.42 11.34
CA VAL A 127 15.00 -16.71 11.84
C VAL A 127 13.56 -16.92 11.40
N PHE A 128 12.64 -16.01 11.75
CA PHE A 128 11.20 -16.25 11.60
C PHE A 128 10.62 -15.81 10.26
N PHE A 129 11.20 -14.79 9.63
CA PHE A 129 10.65 -14.14 8.43
C PHE A 129 11.70 -13.91 7.33
N ARG A 130 12.61 -14.87 7.14
CA ARG A 130 13.70 -14.80 6.16
C ARG A 130 13.27 -14.53 4.73
N ASP A 131 12.13 -15.09 4.32
CA ASP A 131 11.61 -14.98 2.96
C ASP A 131 10.42 -14.01 2.89
N CYS A 132 10.27 -13.14 3.91
CA CYS A 132 9.17 -12.20 3.98
C CYS A 132 9.63 -10.80 3.60
N ALA A 133 9.42 -10.43 2.33
CA ALA A 133 9.82 -9.11 1.82
C ALA A 133 9.36 -7.93 2.71
N PRO A 134 8.11 -7.85 3.20
CA PRO A 134 7.70 -6.73 4.06
C PRO A 134 8.39 -6.66 5.43
N MET A 135 8.99 -7.75 5.93
CA MET A 135 9.80 -7.73 7.15
C MET A 135 11.23 -7.31 6.85
N LEU A 136 11.82 -7.84 5.77
CA LEU A 136 13.15 -7.44 5.33
C LEU A 136 13.23 -5.96 4.98
N LEU A 137 12.25 -5.43 4.25
CA LEU A 137 12.18 -4.00 3.91
C LEU A 137 11.99 -3.11 5.14
N TYR A 138 11.20 -3.57 6.12
CA TYR A 138 11.05 -2.85 7.38
C TYR A 138 12.38 -2.81 8.16
N HIS A 139 13.11 -3.93 8.18
CA HIS A 139 14.43 -3.99 8.79
C HIS A 139 15.44 -3.09 8.04
N ALA A 140 15.40 -3.06 6.71
CA ALA A 140 16.27 -2.20 5.91
C ALA A 140 16.01 -0.70 6.19
N GLN A 141 14.75 -0.31 6.35
CA GLN A 141 14.38 1.07 6.73
C GLN A 141 14.87 1.43 8.13
N PHE A 142 14.75 0.50 9.09
CA PHE A 142 15.28 0.69 10.44
C PHE A 142 16.81 0.88 10.41
N GLU A 143 17.51 0.03 9.66
CA GLU A 143 18.96 0.11 9.49
C GLU A 143 19.40 1.45 8.90
N GLU A 144 18.74 1.89 7.83
CA GLU A 144 18.99 3.19 7.21
C GLU A 144 18.76 4.36 8.18
N ALA A 145 17.67 4.34 8.95
CA ALA A 145 17.34 5.38 9.90
C ALA A 145 18.40 5.53 11.02
N HIS A 146 19.10 4.45 11.34
CA HIS A 146 20.14 4.41 12.38
C HIS A 146 21.56 4.37 11.80
N GLY A 147 21.75 4.78 10.55
CA GLY A 147 23.06 4.94 9.92
C GLY A 147 23.70 3.65 9.37
N GLY A 148 23.01 2.51 9.43
CA GLY A 148 23.44 1.20 8.93
C GLY A 148 23.22 1.03 7.43
N LEU A 149 23.83 1.89 6.59
CA LEU A 149 23.59 1.88 5.13
C LEU A 149 23.97 0.54 4.47
N ASP A 150 25.09 -0.07 4.86
CA ASP A 150 25.52 -1.33 4.26
C ASP A 150 24.63 -2.51 4.65
N ALA A 151 24.12 -2.51 5.88
CA ALA A 151 23.12 -3.49 6.33
C ALA A 151 21.80 -3.31 5.58
N ALA A 152 21.34 -2.05 5.41
CA ALA A 152 20.15 -1.74 4.63
C ALA A 152 20.28 -2.20 3.17
N ARG A 153 21.45 -1.99 2.54
CA ARG A 153 21.75 -2.49 1.18
C ARG A 153 21.67 -4.00 1.10
N ALA A 154 22.29 -4.71 2.05
CA ALA A 154 22.27 -6.16 2.09
C ALA A 154 20.85 -6.72 2.24
N LEU A 155 20.02 -6.10 3.09
CA LEU A 155 18.62 -6.47 3.28
C LEU A 155 17.78 -6.19 2.01
N CYS A 156 17.97 -5.05 1.36
CA CYS A 156 17.31 -4.74 0.09
C CYS A 156 17.71 -5.73 -1.02
N ALA A 157 19.00 -6.07 -1.12
CA ALA A 157 19.50 -7.05 -2.09
C ALA A 157 18.94 -8.45 -1.83
N ALA A 158 18.91 -8.89 -0.56
CA ALA A 158 18.29 -10.14 -0.16
C ALA A 158 16.80 -10.17 -0.52
N THR A 159 16.09 -9.05 -0.32
CA THR A 159 14.67 -8.92 -0.69
C THR A 159 14.47 -9.01 -2.21
N CYS A 160 15.32 -8.38 -3.01
CA CYS A 160 15.25 -8.45 -4.47
C CYS A 160 15.50 -9.87 -5.01
N ALA A 161 16.24 -10.69 -4.27
CA ALA A 161 16.51 -12.08 -4.63
C ALA A 161 15.35 -13.05 -4.32
N LEU A 162 14.31 -12.60 -3.60
CA LEU A 162 13.17 -13.45 -3.26
C LEU A 162 12.22 -13.66 -4.45
N PRO A 163 11.78 -14.90 -4.72
CA PRO A 163 10.72 -15.17 -5.70
C PRO A 163 9.32 -15.10 -5.05
N PRO A 164 8.30 -14.57 -5.75
CA PRO A 164 8.38 -13.85 -7.03
C PRO A 164 9.00 -12.44 -6.85
N PRO A 165 9.64 -11.89 -7.90
CA PRO A 165 10.26 -10.58 -7.81
C PRO A 165 9.22 -9.50 -7.49
N ALA A 166 9.42 -8.78 -6.39
CA ALA A 166 8.52 -7.74 -5.91
C ALA A 166 9.03 -6.35 -6.32
N ILE A 167 8.17 -5.55 -6.97
CA ILE A 167 8.49 -4.17 -7.36
C ILE A 167 8.93 -3.31 -6.16
N ASP A 168 8.28 -3.49 -5.01
CA ASP A 168 8.57 -2.75 -3.78
C ASP A 168 10.02 -2.93 -3.31
N ALA A 169 10.61 -4.10 -3.56
CA ALA A 169 11.98 -4.39 -3.18
C ALA A 169 12.97 -3.53 -3.97
N TYR A 170 12.77 -3.47 -5.29
CA TYR A 170 13.60 -2.66 -6.17
C TYR A 170 13.39 -1.16 -5.97
N LEU A 171 12.15 -0.72 -5.73
CA LEU A 171 11.86 0.67 -5.38
C LEU A 171 12.51 1.06 -4.05
N ALA A 172 12.51 0.17 -3.06
CA ALA A 172 13.19 0.42 -1.79
C ALA A 172 14.71 0.52 -1.98
N ALA A 173 15.32 -0.37 -2.77
CA ALA A 173 16.74 -0.33 -3.10
C ALA A 173 17.13 0.96 -3.83
N ALA A 174 16.38 1.36 -4.86
CA ALA A 174 16.63 2.59 -5.59
C ALA A 174 16.46 3.84 -4.70
N ASN A 175 15.44 3.85 -3.84
CA ASN A 175 15.20 4.97 -2.92
C ASN A 175 16.25 5.07 -1.81
N LEU A 176 16.80 3.95 -1.34
CA LEU A 176 17.90 3.91 -0.39
C LEU A 176 19.13 4.61 -0.99
N GLU A 177 19.55 4.20 -2.19
CA GLU A 177 20.71 4.82 -2.86
C GLU A 177 20.46 6.29 -3.18
N ARG A 178 19.23 6.64 -3.56
CA ARG A 178 18.84 8.04 -3.78
C ARG A 178 19.00 8.88 -2.51
N ARG A 179 18.56 8.39 -1.34
CA ARG A 179 18.72 9.11 -0.06
C ARG A 179 20.18 9.18 0.39
N ALA A 180 20.98 8.17 0.03
CA ALA A 180 22.43 8.16 0.23
C ALA A 180 23.21 9.06 -0.77
N GLY A 181 22.55 9.67 -1.76
CA GLY A 181 23.19 10.50 -2.79
C GLY A 181 23.92 9.71 -3.88
N ASN A 182 23.72 8.39 -3.95
CA ASN A 182 24.35 7.50 -4.92
C ASN A 182 23.46 7.29 -6.15
N THR A 183 23.56 8.23 -7.11
CA THR A 183 22.77 8.17 -8.35
C THR A 183 23.09 6.92 -9.19
N ASP A 184 24.34 6.47 -9.21
CA ASP A 184 24.74 5.29 -9.99
C ASP A 184 24.19 4.00 -9.37
N GLY A 185 24.19 3.89 -8.04
CA GLY A 185 23.55 2.78 -7.33
C GLY A 185 22.03 2.75 -7.56
N MET A 186 21.37 3.91 -7.55
CA MET A 186 19.95 4.03 -7.87
C MET A 186 19.66 3.53 -9.30
N ARG A 187 20.47 3.93 -10.27
CA ARG A 187 20.35 3.49 -11.68
C ARG A 187 20.56 1.98 -11.82
N ALA A 188 21.56 1.42 -11.13
CA ALA A 188 21.82 0.00 -11.13
C ALA A 188 20.62 -0.79 -10.56
N ALA A 189 19.97 -0.28 -9.49
CA ALA A 189 18.77 -0.89 -8.94
C ALA A 189 17.60 -0.88 -9.94
N PHE A 190 17.38 0.22 -10.67
CA PHE A 190 16.37 0.26 -11.73
C PHE A 190 16.68 -0.67 -12.89
N ALA A 191 17.94 -0.77 -13.32
CA ALA A 191 18.34 -1.70 -14.37
C ALA A 191 18.09 -3.17 -13.97
N ALA A 192 18.51 -3.56 -12.75
CA ALA A 192 18.26 -4.90 -12.22
C ALA A 192 16.76 -5.22 -12.13
N ALA A 193 15.94 -4.23 -11.77
CA ALA A 193 14.50 -4.37 -11.69
C ALA A 193 13.85 -4.55 -13.06
N VAL A 194 14.34 -3.82 -14.08
CA VAL A 194 13.91 -4.00 -15.47
C VAL A 194 14.20 -5.43 -15.92
N ASP A 195 15.36 -6.00 -15.60
CA ASP A 195 15.71 -7.38 -15.95
C ASP A 195 14.87 -8.45 -15.25
N ALA A 196 14.44 -8.20 -14.00
CA ALA A 196 13.69 -9.15 -13.20
C ALA A 196 12.15 -9.09 -13.39
N LEU A 197 11.58 -7.89 -13.52
CA LEU A 197 10.12 -7.68 -13.54
C LEU A 197 9.52 -7.89 -14.93
N ARG A 198 8.24 -8.28 -14.99
CA ARG A 198 7.47 -8.47 -16.23
C ARG A 198 6.08 -7.86 -16.11
N GLY A 199 5.45 -7.53 -17.23
CA GLY A 199 4.06 -7.07 -17.28
C GLY A 199 3.82 -5.74 -16.56
N GLU A 200 2.77 -5.68 -15.73
CA GLU A 200 2.35 -4.44 -15.06
C GLU A 200 3.38 -3.89 -14.04
N PRO A 201 4.01 -4.72 -13.18
CA PRO A 201 5.10 -4.27 -12.31
C PRO A 201 6.29 -3.64 -13.06
N LEU A 202 6.66 -4.19 -14.22
CA LEU A 202 7.73 -3.63 -15.05
C LEU A 202 7.36 -2.22 -15.53
N ALA A 203 6.14 -2.06 -16.05
CA ALA A 203 5.67 -0.79 -16.56
C ALA A 203 5.55 0.29 -15.47
N ALA A 204 5.04 -0.08 -14.29
CA ALA A 204 4.98 0.82 -13.14
C ALA A 204 6.37 1.30 -12.70
N LEU A 205 7.34 0.38 -12.63
CA LEU A 205 8.72 0.71 -12.27
C LEU A 205 9.38 1.62 -13.32
N VAL A 206 9.28 1.28 -14.61
CA VAL A 206 9.87 2.05 -15.72
C VAL A 206 9.29 3.46 -15.77
N ARG A 207 7.98 3.62 -15.59
CA ARG A 207 7.32 4.93 -15.48
C ARG A 207 7.91 5.75 -14.33
N HIS A 208 8.08 5.14 -13.16
CA HIS A 208 8.66 5.81 -12.00
C HIS A 208 10.13 6.20 -12.24
N ALA A 209 10.94 5.28 -12.76
CA ALA A 209 12.37 5.50 -13.04
C ALA A 209 12.58 6.64 -14.06
N ALA A 210 11.80 6.67 -15.14
CA ALA A 210 11.87 7.75 -16.12
C ALA A 210 11.46 9.11 -15.53
N ALA A 211 10.45 9.13 -14.65
CA ALA A 211 10.07 10.35 -13.94
C ALA A 211 11.17 10.84 -12.99
N VAL A 212 11.87 9.92 -12.32
CA VAL A 212 13.02 10.22 -11.45
C VAL A 212 14.19 10.78 -12.25
N GLU A 213 14.58 10.15 -13.36
CA GLU A 213 15.67 10.66 -14.22
C GLU A 213 15.35 12.07 -14.75
N ARG A 214 14.12 12.31 -15.19
CA ARG A 214 13.71 13.63 -15.69
C ARG A 214 13.69 14.69 -14.60
N LYS A 215 13.03 14.42 -13.46
CA LYS A 215 12.78 15.43 -12.42
C LYS A 215 13.96 15.66 -11.49
N LEU A 216 14.70 14.60 -11.16
CA LEU A 216 15.77 14.65 -10.16
C LEU A 216 17.16 14.69 -10.80
N CYS A 217 17.39 13.93 -11.88
CA CYS A 217 18.69 13.91 -12.55
C CYS A 217 18.81 14.92 -13.70
N GLY A 218 17.68 15.46 -14.19
CA GLY A 218 17.64 16.35 -15.35
C GLY A 218 17.91 15.67 -16.69
N ASP A 219 18.07 14.34 -16.70
CA ASP A 219 18.40 13.57 -17.91
C ASP A 219 17.14 12.92 -18.48
N HIS A 220 16.42 13.70 -19.29
CA HIS A 220 15.22 13.22 -19.96
C HIS A 220 15.53 12.11 -20.97
N ALA A 221 16.65 12.21 -21.68
CA ALA A 221 17.03 11.27 -22.73
C ALA A 221 17.26 9.86 -22.17
N ARG A 222 17.90 9.74 -21.00
CA ARG A 222 18.09 8.45 -20.32
C ARG A 222 16.75 7.83 -19.91
N GLY A 223 15.82 8.64 -19.39
CA GLY A 223 14.47 8.17 -19.04
C GLY A 223 13.70 7.62 -20.25
N VAL A 224 13.79 8.30 -21.39
CA VAL A 224 13.19 7.85 -22.66
C VAL A 224 13.86 6.56 -23.16
N ALA A 225 15.19 6.49 -23.13
CA ALA A 225 15.93 5.30 -23.53
C ALA A 225 15.57 4.07 -22.68
N LEU A 226 15.38 4.26 -21.37
CA LEU A 226 14.92 3.20 -20.47
C LEU A 226 13.54 2.68 -20.88
N ILE A 227 12.59 3.57 -21.17
CA ILE A 227 11.25 3.18 -21.62
C ILE A 227 11.29 2.44 -22.97
N GLU A 228 12.03 2.96 -23.95
CA GLU A 228 12.16 2.31 -25.26
C GLU A 228 12.82 0.93 -25.14
N SER A 229 13.81 0.76 -24.26
CA SER A 229 14.41 -0.56 -23.99
C SER A 229 13.40 -1.55 -23.37
N ALA A 230 12.48 -1.07 -22.54
CA ALA A 230 11.42 -1.88 -21.95
C ALA A 230 10.35 -2.23 -23.00
N ILE A 231 9.97 -1.28 -23.86
CA ILE A 231 9.06 -1.52 -25.00
C ILE A 231 9.64 -2.56 -25.94
N ALA A 232 10.93 -2.51 -26.25
CA ALA A 232 11.60 -3.49 -27.10
C ALA A 232 11.52 -4.92 -26.54
N ARG A 233 11.44 -5.06 -25.21
CA ARG A 233 11.31 -6.35 -24.53
C ARG A 233 9.87 -6.85 -24.44
N GLU A 234 8.93 -5.97 -24.15
CA GLU A 234 7.50 -6.28 -24.05
C GLU A 234 6.66 -5.36 -24.97
N PRO A 235 6.77 -5.54 -26.29
CA PRO A 235 6.17 -4.60 -27.25
C PRO A 235 4.63 -4.57 -27.20
N ALA A 236 4.00 -5.66 -26.75
CA ALA A 236 2.55 -5.75 -26.59
C ALA A 236 2.01 -5.08 -25.31
N ASN A 237 2.87 -4.64 -24.38
CA ASN A 237 2.46 -4.08 -23.09
C ASN A 237 2.12 -2.60 -23.22
N GLU A 238 0.82 -2.29 -23.32
CA GLU A 238 0.28 -0.92 -23.45
C GLU A 238 0.78 0.05 -22.37
N LEU A 239 1.01 -0.41 -21.14
CA LEU A 239 1.38 0.47 -20.03
C LEU A 239 2.77 1.10 -20.23
N LEU A 240 3.66 0.43 -20.98
CA LEU A 240 4.97 0.96 -21.34
C LEU A 240 4.85 2.09 -22.38
N TRP A 241 3.96 1.92 -23.36
CA TRP A 241 3.66 2.96 -24.33
C TRP A 241 2.98 4.17 -23.68
N ASP A 242 2.12 3.94 -22.71
CA ASP A 242 1.52 5.00 -21.90
C ASP A 242 2.59 5.78 -21.11
N ALA A 243 3.58 5.09 -20.53
CA ALA A 243 4.71 5.74 -19.87
C ALA A 243 5.58 6.57 -20.84
N ALA A 244 5.79 6.08 -22.07
CA ALA A 244 6.47 6.82 -23.12
C ALA A 244 5.69 8.08 -23.53
N LEU A 245 4.37 7.96 -23.67
CA LEU A 245 3.50 9.08 -24.04
C LEU A 245 3.47 10.14 -22.94
N GLU A 246 3.37 9.74 -21.67
CA GLU A 246 3.49 10.66 -20.53
C GLU A 246 4.83 11.39 -20.56
N CYS A 247 5.93 10.71 -20.87
CA CYS A 247 7.25 11.34 -21.00
C CYS A 247 7.29 12.35 -22.15
N ALA A 248 6.82 11.99 -23.35
CA ALA A 248 6.81 12.87 -24.52
C ALA A 248 5.89 14.08 -24.34
N THR A 249 4.70 13.89 -23.76
CA THR A 249 3.72 14.96 -23.54
C THR A 249 4.08 15.88 -22.39
N SER A 250 4.93 15.45 -21.47
CA SER A 250 5.27 16.24 -20.28
C SER A 250 6.03 17.55 -20.53
N ALA A 251 6.56 17.75 -21.74
CA ALA A 251 7.21 18.98 -22.18
C ALA A 251 6.36 19.77 -23.19
N VAL A 252 5.17 19.27 -23.54
CA VAL A 252 4.25 19.96 -24.44
C VAL A 252 3.54 21.07 -23.66
N VAL A 253 3.82 22.32 -24.04
CA VAL A 253 3.17 23.50 -23.44
C VAL A 253 1.96 23.88 -24.31
N PRO A 254 0.76 24.06 -23.72
CA PRO A 254 -0.41 24.55 -24.46
C PRO A 254 -0.24 26.00 -24.90
N ALA A 255 -0.68 26.30 -26.13
CA ALA A 255 -0.99 27.65 -26.62
C ALA A 255 0.16 28.67 -26.67
N ALA A 256 1.15 28.41 -27.53
CA ALA A 256 1.87 29.48 -28.22
C ALA A 256 1.77 29.23 -29.74
N ALA A 257 1.71 30.29 -30.56
CA ALA A 257 1.75 30.16 -32.01
C ALA A 257 2.99 29.34 -32.42
N GLY A 258 2.79 28.21 -33.11
CA GLY A 258 3.86 27.25 -33.42
C GLY A 258 3.93 26.00 -32.54
N ALA A 259 2.92 25.73 -31.69
CA ALA A 259 2.88 24.52 -30.85
C ALA A 259 2.95 23.19 -31.63
N GLY A 260 2.43 23.15 -32.87
CA GLY A 260 2.56 22.00 -33.77
C GLY A 260 3.99 21.73 -34.25
N ASP A 261 4.88 22.72 -34.22
CA ASP A 261 6.31 22.56 -34.57
C ASP A 261 7.18 22.26 -33.33
N SER A 262 6.57 22.17 -32.15
CA SER A 262 7.29 21.84 -30.93
C SER A 262 7.90 20.42 -31.05
N PRO A 263 9.19 20.24 -30.71
CA PRO A 263 9.81 18.92 -30.74
C PRO A 263 9.10 17.92 -29.82
N ALA A 264 8.47 18.39 -28.75
CA ALA A 264 7.68 17.55 -27.83
C ALA A 264 6.36 17.09 -28.47
N TYR A 265 5.69 17.96 -29.23
CA TYR A 265 4.49 17.59 -30.00
C TYR A 265 4.84 16.56 -31.08
N GLN A 266 5.90 16.83 -31.86
CA GLN A 266 6.37 15.93 -32.91
C GLN A 266 6.77 14.56 -32.35
N ALA A 267 7.45 14.51 -31.20
CA ALA A 267 7.77 13.26 -30.53
C ALA A 267 6.52 12.49 -30.06
N ALA A 268 5.53 13.18 -29.48
CA ALA A 268 4.29 12.57 -29.05
C ALA A 268 3.44 12.06 -30.24
N ALA A 269 3.36 12.84 -31.32
CA ALA A 269 2.68 12.48 -32.56
C ALA A 269 3.33 11.25 -33.21
N ALA A 270 4.66 11.25 -33.37
CA ALA A 270 5.40 10.11 -33.93
C ALA A 270 5.24 8.84 -33.10
N LEU A 271 5.18 8.95 -31.76
CA LEU A 271 4.90 7.81 -30.89
C LEU A 271 3.49 7.27 -31.09
N LEU A 272 2.49 8.16 -31.17
CA LEU A 272 1.11 7.76 -31.40
C LEU A 272 0.90 7.14 -32.78
N GLU A 273 1.59 7.65 -33.81
CA GLU A 273 1.65 7.06 -35.16
C GLU A 273 2.21 5.62 -35.10
N ARG A 274 3.31 5.38 -34.36
CA ARG A 274 3.84 4.03 -34.10
C ARG A 274 2.82 3.13 -33.41
N MET A 275 2.05 3.66 -32.46
CA MET A 275 1.05 2.88 -31.72
C MET A 275 -0.14 2.47 -32.58
N ILE A 276 -0.62 3.33 -33.50
CA ILE A 276 -1.78 3.07 -34.35
C ILE A 276 -1.45 2.32 -35.64
N ALA A 277 -0.18 2.23 -36.02
CA ALA A 277 0.28 1.60 -37.25
C ALA A 277 -0.22 0.14 -37.37
N ALA A 278 -0.39 -0.32 -38.60
CA ALA A 278 -0.94 -1.66 -38.89
C ALA A 278 -0.03 -2.78 -38.37
N ASP A 279 1.28 -2.56 -38.38
CA ASP A 279 2.34 -3.43 -37.86
C ASP A 279 2.59 -3.27 -36.35
N SER A 280 1.81 -2.42 -35.68
CA SER A 280 1.92 -2.20 -34.24
C SER A 280 1.68 -3.50 -33.45
N PRO A 281 2.57 -3.82 -32.49
CA PRO A 281 2.45 -5.01 -31.65
C PRO A 281 1.30 -4.93 -30.63
N LEU A 282 0.62 -3.78 -30.54
CA LEU A 282 -0.44 -3.51 -29.58
C LEU A 282 -1.78 -4.16 -29.99
N PRO A 283 -2.58 -4.63 -29.01
CA PRO A 283 -3.89 -5.18 -29.29
C PRO A 283 -4.84 -4.10 -29.85
N PRO A 284 -5.81 -4.47 -30.73
CA PRO A 284 -6.77 -3.52 -31.31
C PRO A 284 -7.44 -2.54 -30.34
N PRO A 285 -7.89 -2.93 -29.12
CA PRO A 285 -8.44 -1.96 -28.17
C PRO A 285 -7.43 -0.91 -27.68
N ALA A 286 -6.16 -1.28 -27.50
CA ALA A 286 -5.11 -0.33 -27.11
C ALA A 286 -4.81 0.64 -28.26
N ARG A 287 -4.75 0.14 -29.50
CA ARG A 287 -4.60 0.99 -30.69
C ARG A 287 -5.76 1.98 -30.86
N ARG A 288 -7.00 1.57 -30.57
CA ARG A 288 -8.16 2.48 -30.55
C ARG A 288 -8.03 3.57 -29.49
N ARG A 289 -7.56 3.22 -28.28
CA ARG A 289 -7.29 4.23 -27.23
C ARG A 289 -6.18 5.18 -27.62
N ALA A 290 -5.10 4.69 -28.24
CA ALA A 290 -4.02 5.50 -28.78
C ALA A 290 -4.54 6.48 -29.84
N TRP A 291 -5.39 6.00 -30.75
CA TRP A 291 -6.02 6.84 -31.76
C TRP A 291 -6.86 7.98 -31.14
N LEU A 292 -7.67 7.68 -30.12
CA LEU A 292 -8.44 8.71 -29.41
C LEU A 292 -7.56 9.74 -28.71
N ARG A 293 -6.42 9.31 -28.14
CA ARG A 293 -5.43 10.22 -27.56
C ARG A 293 -4.76 11.08 -28.63
N TYR A 294 -4.48 10.51 -29.81
CA TYR A 294 -3.91 11.27 -30.92
C TYR A 294 -4.89 12.29 -31.49
N GLN A 295 -6.17 11.94 -31.62
CA GLN A 295 -7.20 12.90 -32.00
C GLN A 295 -7.20 14.11 -31.05
N ARG A 296 -7.21 13.87 -29.72
CA ARG A 296 -7.15 14.94 -28.71
C ARG A 296 -5.89 15.79 -28.85
N LEU A 297 -4.73 15.15 -29.06
CA LEU A 297 -3.46 15.87 -29.27
C LEU A 297 -3.52 16.76 -30.53
N VAL A 298 -4.12 16.29 -31.62
CA VAL A 298 -4.27 17.11 -32.84
C VAL A 298 -5.27 18.25 -32.63
N ASP A 299 -6.40 17.99 -31.98
CA ASP A 299 -7.43 18.98 -31.65
C ASP A 299 -6.86 20.10 -30.75
N ASP A 300 -6.07 19.74 -29.74
CA ASP A 300 -5.53 20.68 -28.75
C ASP A 300 -4.33 21.50 -29.29
N TYR A 301 -3.52 20.95 -30.21
CA TYR A 301 -2.21 21.54 -30.56
C TYR A 301 -1.95 21.80 -32.05
N ALA A 302 -2.57 21.07 -32.98
CA ALA A 302 -2.15 21.11 -34.39
C ALA A 302 -2.77 22.26 -35.20
N GLY A 303 -3.91 22.81 -34.78
CA GLY A 303 -4.62 23.92 -35.45
C GLY A 303 -5.02 23.69 -36.93
N SER A 304 -4.63 22.56 -37.53
CA SER A 304 -4.75 22.27 -38.97
C SER A 304 -5.78 21.17 -39.23
N VAL A 305 -6.79 21.51 -40.02
CA VAL A 305 -7.87 20.60 -40.43
C VAL A 305 -7.36 19.47 -41.32
N ASP A 306 -6.26 19.69 -42.05
CA ASP A 306 -5.71 18.70 -42.98
C ASP A 306 -4.97 17.57 -42.26
N ALA A 307 -4.28 17.88 -41.14
CA ALA A 307 -3.69 16.87 -40.26
C ALA A 307 -4.79 15.96 -39.66
N MET A 308 -5.92 16.54 -39.26
CA MET A 308 -7.07 15.78 -38.76
C MET A 308 -7.67 14.86 -39.83
N ARG A 309 -7.78 15.32 -41.08
CA ARG A 309 -8.29 14.49 -42.20
C ARG A 309 -7.32 13.37 -42.57
N ALA A 310 -6.02 13.59 -42.47
CA ALA A 310 -5.01 12.56 -42.67
C ALA A 310 -5.10 11.47 -41.59
N LEU A 311 -5.24 11.87 -40.33
CA LEU A 311 -5.42 10.95 -39.20
C LEU A 311 -6.69 10.09 -39.32
N LYS A 312 -7.80 10.68 -39.76
CA LYS A 312 -9.05 9.92 -40.00
C LYS A 312 -8.90 8.89 -41.11
N ARG A 313 -8.20 9.21 -42.20
CA ARG A 313 -7.89 8.25 -43.27
C ARG A 313 -7.05 7.09 -42.76
N SER A 314 -6.01 7.37 -41.97
CA SER A 314 -5.16 6.34 -41.37
C SER A 314 -5.95 5.40 -40.43
N ARG A 315 -6.96 5.90 -39.71
CA ARG A 315 -7.86 5.06 -38.89
C ARG A 315 -8.65 4.07 -39.73
N ASP A 316 -9.24 4.57 -40.81
CA ASP A 316 -10.14 3.81 -41.67
C ASP A 316 -9.31 2.73 -42.41
N GLU A 317 -8.10 3.05 -42.84
CA GLU A 317 -7.12 2.10 -43.38
C GLU A 317 -6.68 1.03 -42.35
N ALA A 318 -6.54 1.40 -41.08
CA ALA A 318 -6.16 0.48 -40.00
C ALA A 318 -7.32 -0.38 -39.46
N GLY A 319 -8.55 -0.18 -39.95
CA GLY A 319 -9.76 -0.87 -39.47
C GLY A 319 -10.04 -0.63 -37.98
N LEU A 320 -9.61 0.52 -37.44
CA LEU A 320 -9.77 0.90 -36.04
C LEU A 320 -11.08 1.66 -35.81
N GLU A 321 -12.17 1.18 -36.41
CA GLU A 321 -13.47 1.83 -36.27
C GLU A 321 -13.85 1.98 -34.80
N LEU A 322 -14.37 3.17 -34.45
CA LEU A 322 -15.10 3.32 -33.21
C LEU A 322 -16.34 2.46 -33.37
N THR A 323 -16.37 1.29 -32.76
CA THR A 323 -17.60 0.55 -32.52
C THR A 323 -18.47 1.40 -31.60
N LEU A 324 -19.16 2.38 -32.17
CA LEU A 324 -20.32 3.04 -31.56
C LEU A 324 -21.52 2.10 -31.56
N ASP A 325 -21.44 1.01 -32.34
CA ASP A 325 -22.47 0.01 -32.41
C ASP A 325 -21.99 -1.25 -31.69
N SER A 326 -22.29 -1.34 -30.39
CA SER A 326 -22.88 -2.60 -29.95
C SER A 326 -24.21 -2.70 -30.69
N GLU A 327 -24.19 -3.22 -31.92
CA GLU A 327 -25.40 -3.79 -32.50
C GLU A 327 -25.84 -4.86 -31.51
N VAL A 328 -26.82 -4.52 -30.68
CA VAL A 328 -27.65 -5.52 -30.02
C VAL A 328 -28.13 -6.40 -31.16
N PRO A 329 -27.83 -7.71 -31.18
CA PRO A 329 -28.30 -8.58 -32.24
C PRO A 329 -29.81 -8.38 -32.36
N GLU A 330 -30.30 -8.05 -33.54
CA GLU A 330 -31.72 -7.83 -33.83
C GLU A 330 -32.59 -9.06 -33.45
N SER A 331 -31.95 -10.20 -33.15
CA SER A 331 -32.57 -11.41 -32.60
C SER A 331 -32.93 -11.34 -31.10
N ALA A 332 -32.61 -10.26 -30.39
CA ALA A 332 -32.87 -10.12 -28.95
C ALA A 332 -34.07 -9.23 -28.60
N VAL A 333 -34.94 -8.91 -29.56
CA VAL A 333 -36.26 -8.34 -29.26
C VAL A 333 -37.16 -9.47 -28.74
N PRO A 334 -37.60 -9.46 -27.46
CA PRO A 334 -38.53 -10.47 -26.96
C PRO A 334 -39.86 -10.33 -27.72
N LYS A 335 -40.37 -11.42 -28.29
CA LYS A 335 -41.71 -11.45 -28.92
C LYS A 335 -42.76 -10.94 -27.91
N PRO A 336 -43.74 -10.12 -28.32
CA PRO A 336 -44.78 -9.65 -27.41
C PRO A 336 -45.58 -10.82 -26.86
N LEU A 337 -45.78 -10.86 -25.55
CA LEU A 337 -46.64 -11.83 -24.87
C LEU A 337 -48.09 -11.74 -25.41
N PRO A 338 -48.80 -12.88 -25.54
CA PRO A 338 -50.16 -12.88 -26.06
C PRO A 338 -51.14 -12.21 -25.08
N LYS A 339 -52.00 -11.34 -25.61
CA LYS A 339 -53.02 -10.59 -24.87
C LYS A 339 -54.00 -11.55 -24.17
N ARG A 340 -54.01 -11.56 -22.83
CA ARG A 340 -55.06 -12.21 -22.03
C ARG A 340 -56.32 -11.35 -22.02
N LYS A 341 -57.48 -11.97 -22.27
CA LYS A 341 -58.81 -11.34 -22.18
C LYS A 341 -59.15 -10.95 -20.74
N PRO A 342 -59.96 -9.90 -20.52
CA PRO A 342 -60.24 -9.38 -19.19
C PRO A 342 -61.35 -10.21 -18.54
N ASN A 343 -61.06 -10.80 -17.37
CA ASN A 343 -62.10 -11.22 -16.43
C ASN A 343 -62.08 -10.25 -15.26
N GLY A 344 -63.22 -9.60 -15.07
CA GLY A 344 -63.42 -8.57 -14.07
C GLY A 344 -63.38 -9.11 -12.65
N MET A 345 -62.79 -8.31 -11.76
CA MET A 345 -63.44 -7.91 -10.53
C MET A 345 -62.84 -6.56 -10.12
N SER A 346 -63.69 -5.55 -10.10
CA SER A 346 -63.41 -4.19 -9.67
C SER A 346 -63.20 -4.13 -8.17
N VAL A 347 -62.13 -3.47 -7.72
CA VAL A 347 -62.12 -2.80 -6.41
C VAL A 347 -61.40 -1.46 -6.61
N ASP A 348 -62.17 -0.39 -6.55
CA ASP A 348 -61.73 1.00 -6.56
C ASP A 348 -60.94 1.33 -5.30
N VAL A 349 -59.76 1.93 -5.44
CA VAL A 349 -59.27 2.95 -4.48
C VAL A 349 -58.54 4.06 -5.23
N SER A 350 -58.96 5.28 -4.89
CA SER A 350 -58.69 6.56 -5.49
C SER A 350 -57.24 7.08 -5.39
N MET A 351 -56.85 7.77 -6.47
CA MET A 351 -55.85 8.83 -6.65
C MET A 351 -55.21 9.47 -5.40
N GLY A 352 -53.88 9.64 -5.48
CA GLY A 352 -53.12 10.67 -4.78
C GLY A 352 -51.75 10.87 -5.44
N GLY A 353 -51.65 11.90 -6.27
CA GLY A 353 -50.49 12.18 -7.14
C GLY A 353 -49.27 12.76 -6.43
N GLY A 354 -48.11 12.65 -7.11
CA GLY A 354 -46.87 13.30 -6.75
C GLY A 354 -45.91 13.27 -7.93
N ALA A 355 -45.76 14.42 -8.59
CA ALA A 355 -45.04 14.63 -9.84
C ALA A 355 -43.54 14.37 -9.74
N ALA A 356 -42.98 13.72 -10.77
CA ALA A 356 -41.55 13.73 -11.09
C ALA A 356 -41.27 14.81 -12.14
N GLN A 357 -40.35 15.72 -11.82
CA GLN A 357 -39.67 16.67 -12.71
C GLN A 357 -38.25 16.91 -12.14
N PRO A 358 -37.29 17.44 -12.90
CA PRO A 358 -36.55 16.76 -13.96
C PRO A 358 -35.02 16.85 -13.72
N SER A 359 -34.23 16.11 -14.49
CA SER A 359 -32.77 16.25 -14.52
C SER A 359 -32.34 17.57 -15.19
N PRO A 360 -31.25 18.22 -14.71
CA PRO A 360 -30.43 19.07 -15.58
C PRO A 360 -28.94 18.68 -15.62
N SER A 361 -28.36 18.95 -16.78
CA SER A 361 -27.00 18.68 -17.25
C SER A 361 -25.90 19.50 -16.55
N PRO A 362 -24.61 19.12 -16.70
CA PRO A 362 -23.52 19.59 -15.84
C PRO A 362 -22.79 20.81 -16.43
N GLN A 363 -22.85 21.95 -15.75
CA GLN A 363 -21.82 22.98 -15.83
C GLN A 363 -21.85 23.87 -14.58
N GLN A 364 -20.69 23.91 -13.90
CA GLN A 364 -20.27 24.88 -12.89
C GLN A 364 -21.08 24.95 -11.57
N ALA A 365 -20.65 24.17 -10.59
CA ALA A 365 -20.67 24.59 -9.19
C ALA A 365 -19.60 23.80 -8.41
N GLN A 366 -18.77 24.50 -7.65
CA GLN A 366 -17.99 23.91 -6.56
C GLN A 366 -18.98 23.22 -5.61
N ALA A 367 -19.12 21.90 -5.74
CA ALA A 367 -20.10 21.15 -4.97
C ALA A 367 -19.59 21.01 -3.53
N GLN A 368 -20.11 21.84 -2.64
CA GLN A 368 -20.18 21.50 -1.21
C GLN A 368 -21.07 20.27 -1.09
N TYR A 369 -20.44 19.10 -0.91
CA TYR A 369 -21.16 17.86 -0.67
C TYR A 369 -22.05 18.00 0.56
N THR A 370 -23.33 17.63 0.42
CA THR A 370 -24.20 17.53 1.60
C THR A 370 -23.72 16.39 2.51
N PRO A 371 -23.97 16.44 3.83
CA PRO A 371 -23.50 15.42 4.76
C PRO A 371 -23.93 13.99 4.38
N GLU A 372 -25.10 13.84 3.75
CA GLU A 372 -25.62 12.56 3.26
C GLU A 372 -24.83 12.02 2.07
N GLN A 373 -24.36 12.87 1.16
CA GLN A 373 -23.53 12.46 0.03
C GLN A 373 -22.12 12.07 0.49
N LEU A 374 -21.58 12.76 1.50
CA LEU A 374 -20.32 12.36 2.13
C LEU A 374 -20.46 11.00 2.82
N ALA A 375 -21.59 10.73 3.46
CA ALA A 375 -21.89 9.45 4.09
C ALA A 375 -22.00 8.33 3.05
N GLN A 376 -22.65 8.57 1.91
CA GLN A 376 -22.71 7.60 0.81
C GLN A 376 -21.34 7.34 0.19
N TYR A 377 -20.52 8.37 0.02
CA TYR A 377 -19.15 8.26 -0.49
C TYR A 377 -18.24 7.49 0.48
N GLN A 378 -18.40 7.72 1.79
CA GLN A 378 -17.71 6.97 2.84
C GLN A 378 -18.18 5.51 2.91
N GLN A 379 -19.47 5.23 2.70
CA GLN A 379 -19.99 3.86 2.63
C GLN A 379 -19.47 3.10 1.40
N TYR A 380 -19.35 3.77 0.25
CA TYR A 380 -18.75 3.19 -0.94
C TYR A 380 -17.29 2.78 -0.69
N TYR A 381 -16.50 3.65 -0.05
CA TYR A 381 -15.12 3.32 0.33
C TYR A 381 -15.04 2.26 1.44
N ALA A 382 -15.96 2.25 2.40
CA ALA A 382 -16.02 1.23 3.45
C ALA A 382 -16.34 -0.17 2.88
N GLN A 383 -17.21 -0.26 1.88
CA GLN A 383 -17.44 -1.51 1.14
C GLN A 383 -16.22 -1.94 0.31
N TYR A 384 -15.51 -0.98 -0.29
CA TYR A 384 -14.27 -1.25 -1.03
C TYR A 384 -13.18 -1.86 -0.13
N TYR A 385 -13.00 -1.34 1.08
CA TYR A 385 -12.02 -1.87 2.05
C TYR A 385 -12.46 -3.19 2.71
N GLN A 386 -13.77 -3.46 2.84
CA GLN A 386 -14.25 -4.75 3.34
C GLN A 386 -13.96 -5.91 2.37
N GLN A 387 -13.94 -5.67 1.05
CA GLN A 387 -13.61 -6.71 0.07
C GLN A 387 -12.12 -7.08 0.05
N GLN A 388 -11.24 -6.28 0.66
CA GLN A 388 -9.79 -6.55 0.70
C GLN A 388 -9.25 -7.00 2.07
N GLY A 389 -10.11 -7.37 3.03
CA GLY A 389 -9.68 -8.15 4.20
C GLY A 389 -8.73 -7.45 5.18
N TYR A 390 -8.66 -6.11 5.18
CA TYR A 390 -7.92 -5.35 6.20
C TYR A 390 -8.89 -4.78 7.26
N GLY A 391 -8.70 -5.23 8.51
CA GLY A 391 -9.49 -4.80 9.66
C GLY A 391 -9.25 -3.33 10.02
N GLN A 392 -10.36 -2.59 10.18
CA GLN A 392 -10.48 -1.19 10.56
C GLN A 392 -9.85 -0.87 11.93
N GLY A 393 -8.98 0.14 11.98
CA GLY A 393 -8.52 0.81 13.20
C GLY A 393 -9.00 2.27 13.20
N TYR A 394 -9.95 2.58 14.08
CA TYR A 394 -10.47 3.93 14.31
C TYR A 394 -9.40 4.84 14.96
N TYR A 395 -9.21 6.04 14.40
CA TYR A 395 -8.57 7.17 15.09
C TYR A 395 -9.67 8.08 15.68
N PRO A 396 -9.59 8.50 16.96
CA PRO A 396 -10.45 9.56 17.47
C PRO A 396 -9.87 10.94 17.12
N GLN A 397 -10.73 11.83 16.61
CA GLN A 397 -10.45 13.26 16.48
C GLN A 397 -10.54 13.95 17.85
N GLN A 398 -9.64 14.93 18.06
CA GLN A 398 -9.70 15.91 19.14
C GLN A 398 -10.84 16.91 18.93
#